data_AF-A0A4Q2ZX09-F1
#
_entry.id   AF-A0A4Q2ZX09-F1
#
_cell.length_a   1.000
_cell.length_b   1.000
_cell.length_c   1.000
_cell.angle_alpha   90.00
_cell.angle_beta   90.00
_cell.angle_gamma   90.00
#
_symmetry.space_group_name_H-M   'P 1'
#
loop_
_entity.id
_entity.type
_entity.pdbx_description
1 polymer ?
#
loop_
_entity_poly.entity_id
_entity_poly.type
_entity_poly.pdbx_seq_one_letter_code
_entity_poly.pdbx_strand_id
1 'polypeptide(L)'
;MKTTVSLLLLILVMCSSCTNTWDSEVKDMFHESCMEDAADKAISEKHANAYCDCVLEKIMEKYPKYEDALSSLDSITVDPKVQQCKAGNFK
;
A
#
# COMPACT_ATOMS: atom_id res chain seq x y z
N MET A 1 -4.31 17.02 -47.85
CA MET A 1 -5.29 16.75 -46.78
C MET A 1 -5.14 15.30 -46.29
N LYS A 2 -4.04 14.95 -45.61
CA LYS A 2 -3.78 13.57 -45.11
C LYS A 2 -2.92 13.47 -43.82
N THR A 3 -2.52 14.58 -43.21
CA THR A 3 -1.53 14.59 -42.11
C THR A 3 -2.11 14.84 -40.71
N THR A 4 -3.40 15.17 -40.58
CA THR A 4 -4.01 15.51 -39.28
C THR A 4 -4.49 14.30 -38.48
N VAL A 5 -4.70 13.14 -39.10
CA VAL A 5 -5.18 11.92 -38.42
C VAL A 5 -4.08 11.27 -37.57
N SER A 6 -2.81 11.35 -38.01
CA SER A 6 -1.67 10.76 -37.28
C SER A 6 -1.31 11.47 -35.97
N LEU A 7 -1.64 12.76 -35.81
CA LEU A 7 -1.32 13.50 -34.58
C LEU A 7 -2.34 13.24 -33.45
N LEU A 8 -3.59 12.92 -33.80
CA LEU A 8 -4.67 12.67 -32.84
C LEU A 8 -4.56 11.30 -32.14
N LEU A 9 -3.87 10.32 -32.74
CA LEU A 9 -3.69 8.98 -32.19
C LEU A 9 -2.58 8.87 -31.13
N LEU A 10 -1.63 9.81 -31.08
CA LEU A 10 -0.53 9.81 -30.11
C LEU A 10 -0.93 10.38 -28.73
N ILE A 11 -2.03 11.14 -28.64
CA ILE A 11 -2.45 11.83 -27.41
C ILE A 11 -3.23 10.90 -26.46
N LEU A 12 -3.77 9.78 -26.95
CA LEU A 12 -4.54 8.81 -26.14
C LEU A 12 -3.68 7.84 -25.30
N VAL A 13 -2.35 7.85 -25.46
CA VAL A 13 -1.41 6.92 -24.78
C VAL A 13 -0.68 7.61 -23.61
N MET A 14 -1.37 8.48 -22.86
CA MET A 14 -0.78 9.22 -21.72
C MET A 14 -1.46 8.92 -20.37
N CYS A 15 -2.44 8.01 -20.30
CA CYS A 15 -3.22 7.73 -19.08
C CYS A 15 -3.21 6.26 -18.62
N SER A 16 -2.11 5.52 -18.78
CA SER A 16 -2.13 4.06 -18.49
C SER A 16 -1.39 3.57 -17.25
N SER A 17 -0.77 4.40 -16.39
CA SER A 17 0.01 3.83 -15.28
C SER A 17 0.10 4.66 -14.00
N CYS A 18 -1.03 5.17 -13.50
CA CYS A 18 -1.18 5.29 -12.04
C CYS A 18 -1.59 3.90 -11.51
N THR A 19 -0.63 2.98 -11.39
CA THR A 19 -0.85 1.57 -11.01
C THR A 19 -1.09 1.36 -9.51
N ASN A 20 -1.01 2.43 -8.70
CA ASN A 20 -1.22 2.36 -7.27
C ASN A 20 -2.59 2.94 -6.88
N THR A 21 -3.48 2.12 -6.31
CA THR A 21 -4.83 2.55 -5.86
C THR A 21 -4.89 2.89 -4.36
N TRP A 22 -3.73 2.93 -3.69
CA TRP A 22 -3.63 3.46 -2.33
C TRP A 22 -3.57 4.98 -2.36
N ASP A 23 -4.74 5.60 -2.31
CA ASP A 23 -4.86 7.01 -1.98
C ASP A 23 -4.59 7.28 -0.48
N SER A 24 -4.60 8.55 -0.08
CA SER A 24 -4.34 8.93 1.31
C SER A 24 -5.40 8.40 2.27
N GLU A 25 -6.67 8.42 1.87
CA GLU A 25 -7.78 7.98 2.72
C GLU A 25 -7.66 6.49 3.04
N VAL A 26 -7.37 5.66 2.03
CA VAL A 26 -7.15 4.22 2.20
C VAL A 26 -5.93 3.93 3.07
N LYS A 27 -4.85 4.69 2.93
CA LYS A 27 -3.66 4.56 3.78
C LYS A 27 -3.96 4.90 5.23
N ASP A 28 -4.67 6.00 5.46
CA ASP A 28 -5.04 6.47 6.79
C ASP A 28 -5.94 5.44 7.48
N MET A 29 -6.97 4.94 6.80
CA MET A 29 -7.83 3.87 7.33
C MET A 29 -7.06 2.59 7.67
N PHE A 30 -6.14 2.17 6.81
CA PHE A 30 -5.30 0.99 7.08
C PHE A 30 -4.41 1.23 8.31
N HIS A 31 -3.77 2.40 8.37
CA HIS A 31 -2.89 2.76 9.47
C HIS A 31 -3.65 2.84 10.80
N GLU A 32 -4.82 3.49 10.84
CA GLU A 32 -5.69 3.54 12.02
C GLU A 32 -6.09 2.13 12.48
N SER A 33 -6.56 1.28 11.56
CA SER A 33 -6.92 -0.11 11.87
C SER A 33 -5.73 -0.90 12.45
N CYS A 34 -4.54 -0.70 11.88
CA CYS A 34 -3.32 -1.32 12.39
C CYS A 34 -2.94 -0.81 13.79
N MET A 35 -3.13 0.48 14.07
CA MET A 35 -2.84 1.08 15.36
C MET A 35 -3.77 0.52 16.45
N GLU A 36 -5.05 0.35 16.15
CA GLU A 36 -6.02 -0.32 17.04
C GLU A 36 -5.59 -1.76 17.34
N ASP A 37 -5.26 -2.53 16.30
CA ASP A 37 -4.76 -3.89 16.40
C ASP A 37 -3.46 -4.01 17.22
N ALA A 38 -2.59 -2.99 17.14
CA ALA A 38 -1.34 -2.94 17.89
C ALA A 38 -1.58 -2.57 19.36
N ALA A 39 -2.53 -1.68 19.64
CA ALA A 39 -2.95 -1.32 20.99
C ALA A 39 -3.53 -2.53 21.73
N ASP A 40 -4.35 -3.34 21.06
CA ASP A 40 -4.90 -4.60 21.60
C ASP A 40 -3.81 -5.61 21.96
N LYS A 41 -2.65 -5.54 21.31
CA LYS A 41 -1.46 -6.37 21.59
C LYS A 41 -0.50 -5.75 22.61
N ALA A 42 -0.92 -4.67 23.29
CA ALA A 42 -0.13 -3.92 24.27
C ALA A 42 1.19 -3.38 23.71
N ILE A 43 1.25 -3.08 22.41
CA ILE A 43 2.37 -2.38 21.79
C ILE A 43 2.28 -0.90 22.15
N SER A 44 3.39 -0.28 22.54
CA SER A 44 3.40 1.17 22.83
C SER A 44 3.10 1.97 21.57
N GLU A 45 2.39 3.09 21.70
CA GLU A 45 1.96 3.93 20.56
C GLU A 45 3.10 4.27 19.59
N LYS A 46 4.27 4.65 20.12
CA LYS A 46 5.46 4.94 19.31
C LYS A 46 5.95 3.73 18.52
N HIS A 47 5.91 2.53 19.11
CA HIS A 47 6.32 1.31 18.42
C HIS A 47 5.24 0.82 17.45
N ALA A 48 3.96 1.03 17.79
CA ALA A 48 2.82 0.73 16.94
C ALA A 48 2.86 1.56 15.65
N ASN A 49 3.13 2.86 15.75
CA ASN A 49 3.22 3.74 14.58
C ASN A 49 4.32 3.28 13.61
N ALA A 50 5.54 3.07 14.10
CA ALA A 50 6.64 2.56 13.28
C ALA A 50 6.33 1.17 12.67
N TYR A 51 5.67 0.31 13.43
CA TYR A 51 5.21 -1.00 12.96
C TYR A 51 4.20 -0.87 11.82
N CYS A 52 3.16 -0.06 12.00
CA CYS A 52 2.08 0.13 11.03
C CYS A 52 2.55 0.80 9.75
N ASP A 53 3.43 1.79 9.85
CA ASP A 53 4.08 2.41 8.69
C ASP A 53 4.87 1.38 7.88
N CYS A 54 5.67 0.54 8.55
CA CYS A 54 6.42 -0.52 7.90
C CYS A 54 5.51 -1.53 7.20
N VAL A 55 4.45 -1.99 7.88
CA VAL A 55 3.50 -2.94 7.31
C VAL A 55 2.82 -2.36 6.07
N LEU A 56 2.35 -1.11 6.16
CA LEU A 56 1.72 -0.41 5.04
C LEU A 56 2.66 -0.30 3.84
N GLU A 57 3.92 0.10 4.06
CA GLU A 57 4.92 0.18 2.99
C GLU A 57 5.11 -1.17 2.29
N LYS A 58 5.27 -2.27 3.06
CA LYS A 58 5.49 -3.60 2.48
C LYS A 58 4.27 -4.14 1.75
N ILE A 59 3.07 -3.85 2.24
CA ILE A 59 1.83 -4.24 1.56
C ILE A 59 1.68 -3.45 0.26
N MET A 60 1.92 -2.14 0.25
CA MET A 60 1.83 -1.33 -0.96
C MET A 60 2.86 -1.73 -2.03
N GLU A 61 4.06 -2.13 -1.62
CA GLU A 61 5.10 -2.66 -2.52
C GLU A 61 4.64 -3.96 -3.18
N LYS A 62 4.01 -4.85 -2.41
CA LYS A 62 3.58 -6.17 -2.86
C LYS A 62 2.25 -6.15 -3.63
N TYR A 63 1.34 -5.27 -3.23
CA TYR A 63 -0.01 -5.11 -3.76
C TYR A 63 -0.23 -3.63 -4.12
N PRO A 64 0.20 -3.20 -5.32
CA PRO A 64 -0.01 -1.83 -5.78
C PRO A 64 -1.50 -1.45 -5.80
N LYS A 65 -2.40 -2.43 -5.97
CA LYS A 65 -3.83 -2.24 -5.86
C LYS A 65 -4.34 -2.64 -4.48
N TYR A 66 -5.08 -1.76 -3.84
CA TYR A 66 -5.69 -2.00 -2.54
C TYR A 66 -6.64 -3.21 -2.54
N GLU A 67 -7.42 -3.40 -3.61
CA GLU A 67 -8.35 -4.53 -3.69
C GLU A 67 -7.64 -5.90 -3.68
N ASP A 68 -6.42 -5.95 -4.26
CA ASP A 68 -5.59 -7.16 -4.26
C ASP A 68 -5.07 -7.46 -2.84
N ALA A 69 -4.75 -6.41 -2.06
CA ALA A 69 -4.34 -6.55 -0.67
C ALA A 69 -5.49 -7.05 0.22
N LEU A 70 -6.70 -6.48 0.07
CA LEU A 70 -7.90 -6.92 0.79
C LEU A 70 -8.24 -8.39 0.54
N SER A 71 -8.08 -8.84 -0.70
CA SER A 71 -8.32 -10.23 -1.07
C SER A 71 -7.23 -11.19 -0.57
N SER A 72 -6.14 -10.64 0.00
CA SER A 72 -4.93 -11.37 0.39
C SER A 72 -4.56 -11.21 1.87
N LEU A 73 -5.48 -10.75 2.73
CA LEU A 73 -5.20 -10.45 4.15
C LEU A 73 -4.55 -11.62 4.90
N ASP A 74 -5.05 -12.85 4.71
CA ASP A 74 -4.46 -14.05 5.32
C ASP A 74 -3.00 -14.27 4.89
N SER A 75 -2.67 -13.94 3.64
CA SER A 75 -1.32 -14.06 3.09
C SER A 75 -0.39 -12.93 3.55
N ILE A 76 -0.94 -11.75 3.85
CA ILE A 76 -0.20 -10.60 4.37
C ILE A 76 0.29 -10.88 5.79
N THR A 77 -0.57 -11.44 6.64
CA THR A 77 -0.23 -11.68 8.05
C THR A 77 0.86 -12.74 8.26
N VAL A 78 1.12 -13.60 7.27
CA VAL A 78 2.21 -14.61 7.29
C VAL A 78 3.39 -14.24 6.40
N ASP A 79 3.34 -13.10 5.71
CA ASP A 79 4.42 -12.68 4.80
C ASP A 79 5.72 -12.41 5.59
N PRO A 80 6.85 -13.04 5.22
CA PRO A 80 8.13 -12.85 5.91
C PRO A 80 8.63 -11.41 5.92
N LYS A 81 8.32 -10.59 4.90
CA LYS A 81 8.64 -9.15 4.88
C LYS A 81 7.79 -8.38 5.88
N VAL A 82 6.51 -8.72 6.03
CA VAL A 82 5.61 -8.12 7.02
C VAL A 82 6.01 -8.52 8.44
N GLN A 83 6.46 -9.76 8.65
CA GLN A 83 6.98 -10.19 9.96
C GLN A 83 8.24 -9.42 10.39
N GLN A 84 9.04 -8.90 9.46
CA GLN A 84 10.22 -8.10 9.81
C GLN A 84 9.84 -6.79 10.51
N CYS A 85 8.64 -6.26 10.25
CA CYS A 85 8.14 -5.06 10.92
C CYS A 85 7.96 -5.26 12.43
N LYS A 86 7.70 -6.49 12.90
CA LYS A 86 7.53 -6.79 14.34
C LYS A 86 8.84 -6.71 15.13
N ALA A 87 9.99 -6.78 14.46
CA ALA A 87 11.28 -6.94 15.12
C ALA A 87 11.96 -5.62 15.53
N GLY A 88 11.31 -4.47 15.38
CA GLY A 88 11.90 -3.18 15.75
C GLY A 88 13.14 -2.79 14.94
N ASN A 89 13.44 -3.48 13.84
CA ASN A 89 14.55 -3.17 12.92
C ASN A 89 14.13 -2.10 11.91
N PHE A 90 13.58 -0.99 12.39
CA PHE A 90 13.33 0.19 11.57
C PHE A 90 14.69 0.89 11.39
N LYS A 91 15.32 0.66 10.23
CA LYS A 91 16.59 1.28 9.85
C LYS A 91 16.34 2.69 9.31
#